data_AF-A0A945AFX4-F1
#
_entry.id   AF-A0A945AFX4-F1
#
_cell.length_a   1.000
_cell.length_b   1.000
_cell.length_c   1.000
_cell.angle_alpha   90.00
_cell.angle_beta   90.00
_cell.angle_gamma   90.00
#
_symmetry.space_group_name_H-M   'P 1'
#
loop_
_entity.id
_entity.type
_entity.pdbx_description
1 polymer ?
#
loop_
_entity_poly.entity_id
_entity_poly.type
_entity_poly.pdbx_seq_one_letter_code
_entity_poly.pdbx_strand_id
1 'polypeptide(L)'
;MIKKSIIQYVLLCGFYVLSGWATSFAQAVVLTPEEKQWVEAHPAIQLGSDAYCEPLEFIDEMGVHKGMTADYVALLKERLNLNLVSSPVLPWRVVLEKAQSRDLDVLTCAASTPQREQYLKFTKPYLNCPIVVFARWDATPLTDLNNLMDVPVGVVNGYAHHELLERDFPQLNLQPVGSVQEGLEKLIAGEIDAYVGFLIVADHVIRQNKWHNIKIAGGTPYSFSLRMGVRSDWPELVDILNKGIDSVTPEDHARISKTWLTVEYEEGLSSEVIWKIFLWILGIGILVALIVVLWTRQVRKGEARLRGVQVELEASLRQQAALLRIDRAIQGITHSRDLEGLVHLLVEQLQLLNIPMGSLALHRVIDESDKVFETYQILPTGEISHVENRLMGPFRMWKAGQTSYRPDLDADAQGLSQENRAKLEARLGMSVRSILDVPHIRGTLALLSSEPKAFTEDQIRFVEQVTEVVSV
;
A
#
# COMPACT_ATOMS: atom_id res chain seq x y z
N MET A 1 42.09 -48.77 6.65
CA MET A 1 41.67 -48.05 7.87
C MET A 1 40.30 -47.38 7.70
N ILE A 2 39.33 -48.06 7.07
CA ILE A 2 37.97 -47.56 6.83
C ILE A 2 37.02 -48.76 6.94
N LYS A 3 36.60 -49.10 8.17
CA LYS A 3 35.49 -50.07 8.40
C LYS A 3 34.97 -50.12 9.85
N LYS A 4 35.24 -49.09 10.67
CA LYS A 4 34.80 -49.05 12.08
C LYS A 4 33.89 -47.86 12.46
N SER A 5 33.48 -47.00 11.51
CA SER A 5 32.74 -45.77 11.86
C SER A 5 31.24 -45.77 11.50
N ILE A 6 30.69 -46.84 10.90
CA ILE A 6 29.27 -46.86 10.46
C ILE A 6 28.38 -47.64 11.45
N ILE A 7 28.94 -48.57 12.22
CA ILE A 7 28.16 -49.41 13.16
C ILE A 7 27.80 -48.66 14.46
N GLN A 8 28.49 -47.56 14.80
CA GLN A 8 28.17 -46.73 15.97
C GLN A 8 27.03 -45.73 15.72
N TYR A 9 26.71 -45.37 14.47
CA TYR A 9 25.60 -44.46 14.16
C TYR A 9 24.26 -45.17 13.93
N VAL A 10 24.28 -46.43 13.49
CA VAL A 10 23.04 -47.22 13.28
C VAL A 10 22.45 -47.71 14.61
N LEU A 11 23.28 -47.91 15.65
CA LEU A 11 22.81 -48.29 16.99
C LEU A 11 22.35 -47.10 17.87
N LEU A 12 22.67 -45.86 17.49
CA LEU A 12 22.18 -44.66 18.19
C LEU A 12 20.84 -44.14 17.63
N CYS A 13 20.51 -44.43 16.37
CA CYS A 13 19.19 -44.12 15.78
C CYS A 13 18.12 -45.17 16.11
N GLY A 14 18.51 -46.38 16.52
CA GLY A 14 17.58 -47.45 16.92
C GLY A 14 17.00 -47.31 18.33
N PHE A 15 17.51 -46.39 19.15
CA PHE A 15 17.07 -46.23 20.56
C PHE A 15 16.16 -45.00 20.79
N TYR A 16 15.94 -44.16 19.78
CA TYR A 16 15.05 -43.00 19.86
C TYR A 16 13.73 -43.15 19.09
N VAL A 17 13.48 -44.29 18.46
CA VAL A 17 12.25 -44.54 17.67
C VAL A 17 11.26 -45.48 18.40
N LEU A 18 11.57 -45.93 19.62
CA LEU A 18 10.72 -46.85 20.40
C LEU A 18 10.16 -46.28 21.71
N SER A 19 10.32 -44.97 21.96
CA SER A 19 9.76 -44.28 23.15
C SER A 19 8.59 -43.33 22.84
N GLY A 20 7.91 -43.54 21.70
CA GLY A 20 6.81 -42.67 21.24
C GLY A 20 5.42 -43.30 21.27
N TRP A 21 5.28 -44.55 21.72
CA TRP A 21 3.97 -45.17 21.96
C TRP A 21 3.79 -45.31 23.46
N ALA A 22 3.69 -44.18 24.16
CA ALA A 22 2.91 -44.18 25.37
C ALA A 22 1.46 -44.42 24.92
N THR A 23 1.05 -45.68 24.92
CA THR A 23 -0.38 -46.00 25.06
C THR A 23 -0.84 -45.22 26.27
N SER A 24 -1.58 -44.13 26.03
CA SER A 24 -2.35 -43.47 27.06
C SER A 24 -3.30 -44.53 27.57
N PHE A 25 -2.92 -45.21 28.66
CA PHE A 25 -3.85 -46.03 29.40
C PHE A 25 -4.90 -45.04 29.90
N ALA A 26 -6.11 -45.13 29.34
CA ALA A 26 -7.27 -44.42 29.86
C ALA A 26 -7.25 -44.62 31.38
N GLN A 27 -7.19 -43.52 32.13
CA GLN A 27 -7.12 -43.58 33.57
C GLN A 27 -8.45 -44.16 34.08
N ALA A 28 -8.47 -45.48 34.33
CA ALA A 28 -9.65 -46.18 34.79
C ALA A 28 -10.11 -45.55 36.11
N VAL A 29 -11.37 -45.15 36.17
CA VAL A 29 -11.92 -44.46 37.34
C VAL A 29 -12.12 -45.47 38.46
N VAL A 30 -11.57 -45.17 39.65
CA VAL A 30 -11.71 -46.06 40.81
C VAL A 30 -13.05 -45.81 41.48
N LEU A 31 -13.99 -46.73 41.26
CA LEU A 31 -15.28 -46.78 41.97
C LEU A 31 -15.14 -47.44 43.35
N THR A 32 -15.93 -46.97 44.30
CA THR A 32 -16.11 -47.61 45.61
C THR A 32 -16.80 -48.97 45.45
N PRO A 33 -16.68 -49.88 46.43
CA PRO A 33 -17.40 -51.16 46.41
C PRO A 33 -18.90 -50.99 46.21
N GLU A 34 -19.51 -50.01 46.87
CA GLU A 34 -20.94 -49.71 46.81
C GLU A 34 -21.36 -49.25 45.40
N GLU A 35 -20.57 -48.36 44.79
CA GLU A 35 -20.82 -47.90 43.42
C GLU A 35 -20.63 -49.01 42.39
N LYS A 36 -19.65 -49.90 42.56
CA LYS A 36 -19.48 -51.05 41.65
C LYS A 36 -20.69 -51.98 41.71
N GLN A 37 -21.16 -52.28 42.92
CA GLN A 37 -22.37 -53.06 43.11
C GLN A 37 -23.59 -52.37 42.48
N TRP A 38 -23.67 -51.04 42.59
CA TRP A 38 -24.72 -50.25 41.95
C TRP A 38 -24.66 -50.39 40.43
N VAL A 39 -23.48 -50.26 39.80
CA VAL A 39 -23.30 -50.42 38.35
C VAL A 39 -23.70 -51.82 37.89
N GLU A 40 -23.30 -52.86 38.62
CA GLU A 40 -23.68 -54.25 38.31
C GLU A 40 -25.19 -54.50 38.43
N ALA A 41 -25.86 -53.82 39.37
CA ALA A 41 -27.30 -53.90 39.56
C ALA A 41 -28.12 -53.15 38.48
N HIS A 42 -27.49 -52.23 37.74
CA HIS A 42 -28.11 -51.41 36.70
C HIS A 42 -27.47 -51.68 35.33
N PRO A 43 -27.75 -52.86 34.72
CA PRO A 43 -27.06 -53.31 33.52
C PRO A 43 -27.45 -52.55 32.24
N ALA A 44 -28.42 -51.63 32.29
CA ALA A 44 -28.77 -50.75 31.19
C ALA A 44 -29.33 -49.43 31.74
N ILE A 45 -28.70 -48.32 31.37
CA ILE A 45 -29.10 -46.95 31.76
C ILE A 45 -29.58 -46.25 30.49
N GLN A 46 -30.85 -45.83 30.48
CA GLN A 46 -31.46 -45.20 29.31
C GLN A 46 -31.08 -43.72 29.24
N LEU A 47 -30.43 -43.32 28.15
CA LEU A 47 -30.05 -41.95 27.88
C LEU A 47 -31.13 -41.22 27.09
N GLY A 48 -31.44 -39.99 27.47
CA GLY A 48 -32.23 -39.04 26.70
C GLY A 48 -31.34 -37.95 26.11
N SER A 49 -31.37 -37.80 24.79
CA SER A 49 -30.64 -36.77 24.04
C SER A 49 -31.61 -35.94 23.20
N ASP A 50 -31.32 -34.67 23.01
CA ASP A 50 -31.96 -33.85 21.99
C ASP A 50 -31.53 -34.30 20.59
N ALA A 51 -32.48 -34.74 19.77
CA ALA A 51 -32.18 -35.23 18.44
C ALA A 51 -31.83 -34.12 17.42
N TYR A 52 -32.07 -32.85 17.74
CA TYR A 52 -32.00 -31.73 16.78
C TYR A 52 -31.04 -30.61 17.18
N CYS A 53 -30.07 -30.89 18.06
CA CYS A 53 -29.16 -29.89 18.65
C CYS A 53 -27.72 -30.02 18.10
N GLU A 54 -27.55 -30.21 16.79
CA GLU A 54 -26.23 -30.30 16.15
C GLU A 54 -25.44 -28.98 16.30
N PRO A 55 -24.14 -29.00 16.66
CA PRO A 55 -23.26 -30.15 16.86
C PRO A 55 -23.11 -30.60 18.32
N LEU A 56 -23.92 -30.06 19.24
CA LEU A 56 -23.87 -30.45 20.67
C LEU A 56 -24.31 -31.89 20.85
N GLU A 57 -25.51 -32.21 20.38
CA GLU A 57 -26.04 -33.57 20.36
C GLU A 57 -27.16 -33.72 19.34
N PHE A 58 -27.18 -34.88 18.68
CA PHE A 58 -28.21 -35.23 17.72
C PHE A 58 -28.25 -36.75 17.55
N ILE A 59 -29.34 -37.24 16.97
CA ILE A 59 -29.46 -38.64 16.55
C ILE A 59 -29.43 -38.65 15.03
N ASP A 60 -28.49 -39.38 14.43
CA ASP A 60 -28.40 -39.45 12.97
C ASP A 60 -29.48 -40.35 12.35
N GLU A 61 -29.51 -40.41 11.01
CA GLU A 61 -30.47 -41.22 10.25
C GLU A 61 -30.39 -42.72 10.56
N MET A 62 -29.26 -43.20 11.10
CA MET A 62 -29.05 -44.59 11.52
C MET A 62 -29.49 -44.83 12.96
N GLY A 63 -30.00 -43.81 13.66
CA GLY A 63 -30.41 -43.89 15.06
C GLY A 63 -29.24 -43.83 16.03
N VAL A 64 -28.06 -43.38 15.59
CA VAL A 64 -26.85 -43.31 16.43
C VAL A 64 -26.75 -41.93 17.07
N HIS A 65 -26.54 -41.90 18.39
CA HIS A 65 -26.25 -40.67 19.12
C HIS A 65 -24.88 -40.12 18.71
N LYS A 66 -24.86 -38.88 18.22
CA LYS A 66 -23.70 -38.14 17.73
C LYS A 66 -23.67 -36.73 18.32
N GLY A 67 -22.56 -36.05 18.12
CA GLY A 67 -22.29 -34.71 18.65
C GLY A 67 -21.26 -34.73 19.77
N MET A 68 -20.95 -33.54 20.28
CA MET A 68 -20.00 -33.37 21.38
C MET A 68 -20.39 -34.20 22.61
N THR A 69 -21.66 -34.24 22.99
CA THR A 69 -22.11 -34.95 24.20
C THR A 69 -22.01 -36.46 24.02
N ALA A 70 -22.20 -36.97 22.80
CA ALA A 70 -22.01 -38.38 22.48
C ALA A 70 -20.54 -38.82 22.68
N ASP A 71 -19.58 -37.96 22.34
CA ASP A 71 -18.16 -38.23 22.58
C ASP A 71 -17.83 -38.25 24.09
N TYR A 72 -18.41 -37.35 24.89
CA TYR A 72 -18.29 -37.41 26.35
C TYR A 72 -18.92 -38.69 26.90
N VAL A 73 -20.14 -39.03 26.45
CA VAL A 73 -20.84 -40.26 26.83
C VAL A 73 -20.00 -41.50 26.52
N ALA A 74 -19.37 -41.57 25.34
CA ALA A 74 -18.49 -42.67 24.98
C ALA A 74 -17.29 -42.78 25.92
N LEU A 75 -16.68 -41.64 26.28
CA LEU A 75 -15.57 -41.58 27.24
C LEU A 75 -15.97 -42.10 28.63
N LEU A 76 -17.12 -41.65 29.12
CA LEU A 76 -17.65 -42.04 30.42
C LEU A 76 -18.06 -43.52 30.44
N LYS A 77 -18.67 -43.99 29.34
CA LYS A 77 -19.03 -45.40 29.14
C LYS A 77 -17.80 -46.30 29.32
N GLU A 78 -16.69 -45.96 28.66
CA GLU A 78 -15.44 -46.73 28.74
C GLU A 78 -14.82 -46.67 30.13
N ARG A 79 -14.68 -45.46 30.71
CA ARG A 79 -13.93 -45.25 31.96
C ARG A 79 -14.65 -45.74 33.22
N LEU A 80 -15.98 -45.74 33.19
CA LEU A 80 -16.84 -46.17 34.31
C LEU A 80 -17.41 -47.57 34.10
N ASN A 81 -17.17 -48.19 32.94
CA ASN A 81 -17.75 -49.48 32.55
C ASN A 81 -19.30 -49.51 32.67
N LEU A 82 -19.95 -48.42 32.23
CA LEU A 82 -21.41 -48.31 32.24
C LEU A 82 -22.00 -48.84 30.94
N ASN A 83 -23.19 -49.44 30.99
CA ASN A 83 -23.95 -49.72 29.79
C ASN A 83 -24.98 -48.60 29.53
N LEU A 84 -24.54 -47.58 28.81
CA LEU A 84 -25.37 -46.46 28.40
C LEU A 84 -26.05 -46.76 27.05
N VAL A 85 -27.38 -46.69 27.03
CA VAL A 85 -28.23 -47.02 25.87
C VAL A 85 -28.93 -45.75 25.40
N SER A 86 -28.76 -45.38 24.13
CA SER A 86 -29.36 -44.16 23.58
C SER A 86 -30.86 -44.31 23.30
N SER A 87 -31.62 -43.25 23.55
CA SER A 87 -33.03 -43.17 23.17
C SER A 87 -33.20 -43.14 21.63
N PRO A 88 -34.39 -43.50 21.12
CA PRO A 88 -34.74 -43.21 19.74
C PRO A 88 -34.79 -41.70 19.46
N VAL A 89 -34.92 -41.33 18.18
CA VAL A 89 -35.14 -39.95 17.73
C VAL A 89 -36.44 -39.43 18.36
N LEU A 90 -36.32 -38.46 19.26
CA LEU A 90 -37.45 -37.85 19.97
C LEU A 90 -37.28 -36.32 19.99
N PRO A 91 -38.37 -35.54 19.83
CA PRO A 91 -38.34 -34.11 20.11
C PRO A 91 -37.99 -33.84 21.57
N TRP A 92 -37.24 -32.77 21.85
CA TRP A 92 -36.76 -32.45 23.19
C TRP A 92 -37.86 -32.43 24.27
N ARG A 93 -39.05 -31.90 23.96
CA ARG A 93 -40.19 -31.92 24.89
C ARG A 93 -40.57 -33.34 25.33
N VAL A 94 -40.57 -34.29 24.40
CA VAL A 94 -40.89 -35.70 24.68
C VAL A 94 -39.78 -36.35 25.51
N VAL A 95 -38.53 -35.97 25.27
CA VAL A 95 -37.38 -36.40 26.11
C VAL A 95 -37.56 -35.92 27.56
N LEU A 96 -37.96 -34.66 27.77
CA LEU A 96 -38.25 -34.12 29.11
C LEU A 96 -39.41 -34.84 29.79
N GLU A 97 -40.51 -35.10 29.08
CA GLU A 97 -41.67 -35.85 29.60
C GLU A 97 -41.26 -37.27 30.03
N LYS A 98 -40.45 -37.94 29.21
CA LYS A 98 -39.94 -39.28 29.50
C LYS A 98 -38.93 -39.31 30.64
N ALA A 99 -38.11 -38.27 30.81
CA ALA A 99 -37.27 -38.13 31.98
C ALA A 99 -38.09 -37.91 33.25
N GLN A 100 -39.17 -37.13 33.17
CA GLN A 100 -40.09 -36.90 34.30
C GLN A 100 -40.87 -38.17 34.67
N SER A 101 -41.30 -38.97 33.68
CA SER A 101 -41.94 -40.27 33.90
C SER A 101 -40.94 -41.38 34.26
N ARG A 102 -39.63 -41.09 34.22
CA ARG A 102 -38.53 -42.02 34.48
C ARG A 102 -38.42 -43.18 33.47
N ASP A 103 -38.91 -42.96 32.25
CA ASP A 103 -38.63 -43.81 31.08
C ASP A 103 -37.20 -43.61 30.55
N LEU A 104 -36.61 -42.44 30.84
CA LEU A 104 -35.21 -42.11 30.55
C LEU A 104 -34.51 -41.80 31.89
N ASP A 105 -33.36 -42.43 32.11
CA ASP A 105 -32.66 -42.37 33.38
C ASP A 105 -31.70 -41.18 33.46
N VAL A 106 -31.09 -40.80 32.33
CA VAL A 106 -30.09 -39.72 32.26
C VAL A 106 -30.31 -38.87 31.02
N LEU A 107 -30.52 -37.58 31.20
CA LEU A 107 -30.41 -36.59 30.13
C LEU A 107 -28.93 -36.27 29.89
N THR A 108 -28.46 -36.40 28.66
CA THR A 108 -27.03 -36.22 28.33
C THR A 108 -26.63 -34.76 28.41
N CYS A 109 -27.41 -33.85 27.83
CA CYS A 109 -27.11 -32.43 27.71
C CYS A 109 -28.24 -31.55 28.25
N ALA A 110 -28.26 -31.33 29.56
CA ALA A 110 -29.29 -30.54 30.20
C ALA A 110 -28.70 -29.42 31.06
N ALA A 111 -29.30 -28.23 30.97
CA ALA A 111 -29.09 -27.16 31.94
C ALA A 111 -30.00 -27.37 33.16
N SER A 112 -29.48 -27.03 34.34
CA SER A 112 -30.24 -27.05 35.60
C SER A 112 -31.23 -25.89 35.63
N THR A 113 -32.50 -26.19 35.86
CA THR A 113 -33.54 -25.18 36.12
C THR A 113 -34.33 -25.60 37.37
N PRO A 114 -34.94 -24.64 38.10
CA PRO A 114 -35.74 -24.97 39.29
C PRO A 114 -36.85 -26.00 39.01
N GLN A 115 -37.42 -25.99 37.82
CA GLN A 115 -38.44 -26.93 37.35
C GLN A 115 -37.85 -28.34 37.21
N ARG A 116 -36.68 -28.47 36.60
CA ARG A 116 -36.02 -29.76 36.34
C ARG A 116 -35.45 -30.39 37.61
N GLU A 117 -34.96 -29.58 38.55
CA GLU A 117 -34.44 -30.04 39.84
C GLU A 117 -35.49 -30.76 40.71
N GLN A 118 -36.77 -30.66 40.36
CA GLN A 118 -37.84 -31.40 41.04
C GLN A 118 -37.80 -32.91 40.74
N TYR A 119 -37.31 -33.30 39.56
CA TYR A 119 -37.29 -34.70 39.11
C TYR A 119 -35.91 -35.19 38.64
N LEU A 120 -34.92 -34.29 38.53
CA LEU A 120 -33.53 -34.61 38.19
C LEU A 120 -32.54 -34.15 39.25
N LYS A 121 -31.43 -34.85 39.34
CA LYS A 121 -30.18 -34.46 40.01
C LYS A 121 -29.10 -34.29 38.95
N PHE A 122 -28.36 -33.19 39.04
CA PHE A 122 -27.39 -32.84 38.01
C PHE A 122 -25.95 -33.15 38.44
N THR A 123 -25.15 -33.61 37.50
CA THR A 123 -23.71 -33.77 37.67
C THR A 123 -23.00 -32.42 37.73
N LYS A 124 -21.69 -32.44 37.98
CA LYS A 124 -20.76 -31.36 37.61
C LYS A 124 -20.91 -31.02 36.12
N PRO A 125 -20.70 -29.75 35.74
CA PRO A 125 -20.77 -29.38 34.34
C PRO A 125 -19.54 -29.91 33.60
N TYR A 126 -19.72 -30.28 32.34
CA TYR A 126 -18.65 -30.78 31.49
C TYR A 126 -18.53 -30.01 30.17
N LEU A 127 -19.50 -29.15 29.85
CA LEU A 127 -19.49 -28.31 28.65
C LEU A 127 -20.14 -26.96 28.94
N ASN A 128 -19.54 -25.86 28.46
CA ASN A 128 -20.10 -24.52 28.59
C ASN A 128 -20.60 -24.03 27.24
N CYS A 129 -21.84 -23.57 27.19
CA CYS A 129 -22.44 -23.05 25.97
C CYS A 129 -23.09 -21.68 26.23
N PRO A 130 -22.56 -20.61 25.63
CA PRO A 130 -23.15 -19.28 25.78
C PRO A 130 -24.48 -19.20 25.01
N ILE A 131 -25.43 -18.48 25.59
CA ILE A 131 -26.68 -18.08 24.92
C ILE A 131 -26.53 -16.65 24.44
N VAL A 132 -26.83 -16.43 23.16
CA VAL A 132 -26.70 -15.13 22.50
C VAL A 132 -27.99 -14.77 21.77
N VAL A 133 -28.10 -13.49 21.41
CA VAL A 133 -29.19 -12.95 20.60
C VAL A 133 -28.72 -12.91 19.14
N PHE A 134 -29.50 -13.49 18.25
CA PHE A 134 -29.34 -13.40 16.79
C PHE A 134 -30.39 -12.46 16.22
N ALA A 135 -30.01 -11.64 15.24
CA ALA A 135 -30.91 -10.76 14.52
C ALA A 135 -30.54 -10.69 13.04
N ARG A 136 -31.42 -10.16 12.19
CA ARG A 136 -31.09 -9.85 10.80
C ARG A 136 -30.05 -8.73 10.72
N TRP A 137 -29.28 -8.68 9.63
CA TRP A 137 -28.21 -7.68 9.47
C TRP A 137 -28.73 -6.23 9.47
N ASP A 138 -29.91 -6.03 8.89
CA ASP A 138 -30.62 -4.75 8.77
C ASP A 138 -31.48 -4.38 9.99
N ALA A 139 -31.60 -5.28 10.98
CA ALA A 139 -32.32 -5.00 12.20
C ALA A 139 -31.63 -3.89 13.01
N THR A 140 -32.46 -3.08 13.70
CA THR A 140 -32.02 -2.13 14.72
C THR A 140 -31.11 -2.81 15.74
N PRO A 141 -30.17 -2.09 16.37
CA PRO A 141 -29.28 -2.69 17.37
C PRO A 141 -30.08 -3.30 18.53
N LEU A 142 -30.12 -4.63 18.61
CA LEU A 142 -30.72 -5.40 19.70
C LEU A 142 -29.58 -5.98 20.56
N THR A 143 -28.89 -5.08 21.28
CA THR A 143 -27.65 -5.41 21.99
C THR A 143 -27.88 -5.97 23.39
N ASP A 144 -29.05 -5.73 23.99
CA ASP A 144 -29.42 -6.24 25.31
C ASP A 144 -30.86 -6.80 25.32
N LEU A 145 -31.19 -7.61 26.34
CA LEU A 145 -32.53 -8.18 26.50
C LEU A 145 -33.61 -7.11 26.72
N ASN A 146 -33.27 -5.90 27.19
CA ASN A 146 -34.25 -4.83 27.37
C ASN A 146 -34.71 -4.25 26.04
N ASN A 147 -33.84 -4.24 25.03
CA ASN A 147 -34.19 -3.83 23.66
C ASN A 147 -35.11 -4.84 22.96
N LEU A 148 -35.33 -6.02 23.55
CA LEU A 148 -36.20 -7.06 23.00
C LEU A 148 -37.66 -6.97 23.47
N MET A 149 -38.01 -6.04 24.37
CA MET A 149 -39.34 -5.99 24.99
C MET A 149 -40.49 -5.76 24.00
N ASP A 150 -40.24 -5.02 22.92
CA ASP A 150 -41.28 -4.60 21.97
C ASP A 150 -41.30 -5.43 20.68
N VAL A 151 -40.52 -6.52 20.60
CA VAL A 151 -40.37 -7.31 19.38
C VAL A 151 -40.62 -8.80 19.62
N PRO A 152 -41.10 -9.55 18.61
CA PRO A 152 -41.22 -11.00 18.70
C PRO A 152 -39.84 -11.68 18.79
N VAL A 153 -39.65 -12.50 19.83
CA VAL A 153 -38.38 -13.20 20.12
C VAL A 153 -38.56 -14.71 20.02
N GLY A 154 -37.92 -15.35 19.05
CA GLY A 154 -37.93 -16.80 18.90
C GLY A 154 -37.06 -17.50 19.95
N VAL A 155 -37.58 -18.56 20.55
CA VAL A 155 -36.89 -19.44 21.50
C VAL A 155 -37.37 -20.87 21.29
N VAL A 156 -36.48 -21.87 21.42
CA VAL A 156 -36.90 -23.27 21.27
C VAL A 156 -37.73 -23.70 22.47
N ASN A 157 -38.89 -24.28 22.20
CA ASN A 157 -39.82 -24.72 23.23
C ASN A 157 -39.17 -25.80 24.13
N GLY A 158 -39.26 -25.60 25.45
CA GLY A 158 -38.69 -26.49 26.46
C GLY A 158 -37.17 -26.38 26.64
N TYR A 159 -36.49 -25.44 25.97
CA TYR A 159 -35.09 -25.16 26.28
C TYR A 159 -34.97 -24.34 27.57
N ALA A 160 -33.84 -24.47 28.27
CA ALA A 160 -33.67 -23.81 29.58
C ALA A 160 -33.73 -22.28 29.48
N HIS A 161 -33.24 -21.67 28.40
CA HIS A 161 -33.40 -20.22 28.22
C HIS A 161 -34.86 -19.81 27.99
N HIS A 162 -35.71 -20.68 27.44
CA HIS A 162 -37.15 -20.39 27.35
C HIS A 162 -37.74 -20.27 28.77
N GLU A 163 -37.52 -21.29 29.61
CA GLU A 163 -38.00 -21.30 31.01
C GLU A 163 -37.48 -20.11 31.83
N LEU A 164 -36.20 -19.75 31.66
CA LEU A 164 -35.59 -18.64 32.39
C LEU A 164 -36.03 -17.27 31.87
N LEU A 165 -36.18 -17.09 30.55
CA LEU A 165 -36.68 -15.84 29.99
C LEU A 165 -38.14 -15.59 30.38
N GLU A 166 -39.00 -16.62 30.36
CA GLU A 166 -40.39 -16.51 30.85
C GLU A 166 -40.45 -16.08 32.33
N ARG A 167 -39.51 -16.58 33.15
CA ARG A 167 -39.46 -16.26 34.59
C ARG A 167 -38.88 -14.88 34.87
N ASP A 168 -37.73 -14.56 34.27
CA ASP A 168 -36.92 -13.38 34.60
C ASP A 168 -37.37 -12.14 33.81
N PHE A 169 -37.95 -12.34 32.62
CA PHE A 169 -38.40 -11.29 31.70
C PHE A 169 -39.80 -11.60 31.12
N PRO A 170 -40.84 -11.74 31.97
CA PRO A 170 -42.20 -12.13 31.55
C PRO A 170 -42.88 -11.17 30.56
N GLN A 171 -42.32 -9.96 30.39
CA GLN A 171 -42.77 -8.96 29.44
C GLN A 171 -42.28 -9.19 28.00
N LEU A 172 -41.32 -10.10 27.77
CA LEU A 172 -40.86 -10.42 26.42
C LEU A 172 -41.97 -11.12 25.64
N ASN A 173 -42.13 -10.74 24.38
CA ASN A 173 -42.99 -11.45 23.44
C ASN A 173 -42.27 -12.70 22.90
N LEU A 174 -42.15 -13.73 23.74
CA LEU A 174 -41.53 -15.00 23.37
C LEU A 174 -42.42 -15.78 22.40
N GLN A 175 -41.81 -16.27 21.32
CA GLN A 175 -42.43 -17.06 20.27
C GLN A 175 -41.78 -18.45 20.26
N PRO A 176 -42.38 -19.45 20.94
CA PRO A 176 -41.83 -20.79 20.99
C PRO A 176 -41.78 -21.44 19.60
N VAL A 177 -40.63 -22.00 19.24
CA VAL A 177 -40.42 -22.77 18.00
C VAL A 177 -40.03 -24.22 18.30
N GLY A 178 -40.21 -25.11 17.34
CA GLY A 178 -39.92 -26.53 17.47
C GLY A 178 -38.44 -26.89 17.37
N SER A 179 -37.61 -26.05 16.72
CA SER A 179 -36.18 -26.28 16.54
C SER A 179 -35.40 -24.98 16.30
N VAL A 180 -34.07 -25.06 16.38
CA VAL A 180 -33.18 -23.93 16.02
C VAL A 180 -33.33 -23.56 14.55
N GLN A 181 -33.47 -24.55 13.66
CA GLN A 181 -33.72 -24.35 12.22
C GLN A 181 -34.99 -23.50 12.01
N GLU A 182 -36.12 -23.89 12.62
CA GLU A 182 -37.39 -23.17 12.47
C GLU A 182 -37.28 -21.73 13.01
N GLY A 183 -36.61 -21.55 14.16
CA GLY A 183 -36.38 -20.23 14.73
C GLY A 183 -35.61 -19.30 13.80
N LEU A 184 -34.52 -19.80 13.20
CA LEU A 184 -33.71 -19.01 12.28
C LEU A 184 -34.39 -18.78 10.92
N GLU A 185 -35.20 -19.73 10.42
CA GLU A 185 -36.04 -19.54 9.24
C GLU A 185 -37.05 -18.41 9.43
N LYS A 186 -37.75 -18.39 10.58
CA LYS A 186 -38.67 -17.30 10.95
C LYS A 186 -37.95 -15.96 11.08
N LEU A 187 -36.72 -15.96 11.61
CA LEU A 187 -35.90 -14.75 11.71
C LEU A 187 -35.58 -14.19 10.32
N ILE A 188 -35.21 -15.05 9.37
CA ILE A 188 -34.94 -14.66 7.98
C ILE A 188 -36.21 -14.14 7.30
N ALA A 189 -37.34 -14.81 7.51
CA ALA A 189 -38.63 -14.41 6.97
C ALA A 189 -39.16 -13.09 7.55
N GLY A 190 -38.60 -12.63 8.68
CA GLY A 190 -39.06 -11.43 9.39
C GLY A 190 -40.34 -11.66 10.18
N GLU A 191 -40.68 -12.92 10.49
CA GLU A 191 -41.79 -13.27 11.38
C GLU A 191 -41.43 -13.05 12.87
N ILE A 192 -40.14 -13.13 13.17
CA ILE A 192 -39.54 -12.73 14.44
C ILE A 192 -38.39 -11.75 14.17
N ASP A 193 -38.08 -10.88 15.14
CA ASP A 193 -37.00 -9.89 14.98
C ASP A 193 -35.71 -10.30 15.69
N ALA A 194 -35.82 -11.19 16.67
CA ALA A 194 -34.68 -11.78 17.35
C ALA A 194 -34.88 -13.28 17.60
N TYR A 195 -33.79 -14.03 17.60
CA TYR A 195 -33.76 -15.42 18.05
C TYR A 195 -32.74 -15.55 19.17
N VAL A 196 -33.12 -16.16 20.30
CA VAL A 196 -32.22 -16.38 21.45
C VAL A 196 -31.91 -17.86 21.57
N GLY A 197 -30.63 -18.23 21.53
CA GLY A 197 -30.24 -19.64 21.54
C GLY A 197 -28.75 -19.88 21.74
N PHE A 198 -28.36 -21.16 21.75
CA PHE A 198 -26.96 -21.57 21.86
C PHE A 198 -26.15 -21.05 20.67
N LEU A 199 -25.06 -20.34 20.95
CA LEU A 199 -24.18 -19.79 19.91
C LEU A 199 -23.72 -20.86 18.93
N ILE A 200 -23.19 -21.97 19.46
CA ILE A 200 -22.62 -23.06 18.66
C ILE A 200 -23.64 -23.75 17.75
N VAL A 201 -24.86 -23.97 18.23
CA VAL A 201 -25.92 -24.66 17.48
C VAL A 201 -26.46 -23.74 16.38
N ALA A 202 -26.75 -22.49 16.72
CA ALA A 202 -27.25 -21.53 15.74
C ALA A 202 -26.19 -21.16 14.69
N ASP A 203 -24.93 -20.95 15.07
CA ASP A 203 -23.83 -20.71 14.10
C ASP A 203 -23.66 -21.90 13.14
N HIS A 204 -23.74 -23.12 13.66
CA HIS A 204 -23.69 -24.32 12.84
C HIS A 204 -24.83 -24.38 11.82
N VAL A 205 -26.07 -24.16 12.25
CA VAL A 205 -27.25 -24.11 11.37
C VAL A 205 -27.12 -23.01 10.30
N ILE A 206 -26.67 -21.81 10.69
CA ILE A 206 -26.44 -20.68 9.78
C ILE A 206 -25.41 -21.06 8.70
N ARG A 207 -24.30 -21.70 9.08
CA ARG A 207 -23.23 -22.12 8.16
C ARG A 207 -23.69 -23.24 7.23
N GLN A 208 -24.35 -24.28 7.75
CA GLN A 208 -24.87 -25.38 6.95
C GLN A 208 -25.82 -24.88 5.85
N ASN A 209 -26.70 -23.94 6.19
CA ASN A 209 -27.65 -23.36 5.25
C ASN A 209 -27.08 -22.22 4.38
N LYS A 210 -25.82 -21.80 4.61
CA LYS A 210 -25.14 -20.69 3.92
C LYS A 210 -25.90 -19.36 4.02
N TRP A 211 -26.48 -19.09 5.19
CA TRP A 211 -27.17 -17.82 5.43
C TRP A 211 -26.16 -16.72 5.79
N HIS A 212 -26.27 -15.58 5.10
CA HIS A 212 -25.36 -14.44 5.28
C HIS A 212 -26.04 -13.21 5.90
N ASN A 213 -27.36 -13.23 6.04
CA ASN A 213 -28.19 -12.11 6.50
C ASN A 213 -28.50 -12.14 8.01
N ILE A 214 -27.83 -12.99 8.78
CA ILE A 214 -27.98 -13.10 10.24
C ILE A 214 -26.67 -12.67 10.92
N LYS A 215 -26.79 -11.93 12.03
CA LYS A 215 -25.68 -11.54 12.91
C LYS A 215 -25.95 -11.92 14.35
N ILE A 216 -24.87 -12.05 15.12
CA ILE A 216 -24.95 -12.01 16.59
C ILE A 216 -25.18 -10.54 16.99
N ALA A 217 -26.35 -10.25 17.53
CA ALA A 217 -26.78 -8.90 17.90
C ALA A 217 -26.32 -8.49 19.31
N GLY A 218 -26.20 -9.46 20.22
CA GLY A 218 -25.81 -9.21 21.61
C GLY A 218 -25.65 -10.49 22.42
N GLY A 219 -25.06 -10.35 23.61
CA GLY A 219 -24.98 -11.43 24.59
C GLY A 219 -26.20 -11.47 25.51
N THR A 220 -26.40 -12.57 26.20
CA THR A 220 -27.37 -12.67 27.30
C THR A 220 -26.63 -12.88 28.63
N PRO A 221 -27.26 -12.60 29.79
CA PRO A 221 -26.68 -12.99 31.08
C PRO A 221 -26.64 -14.52 31.27
N TYR A 222 -27.24 -15.29 30.36
CA TYR A 222 -27.29 -16.74 30.43
C TYR A 222 -26.09 -17.36 29.72
N SER A 223 -25.23 -18.02 30.50
CA SER A 223 -24.24 -18.98 29.99
C SER A 223 -24.52 -20.29 30.67
N PHE A 224 -24.88 -21.32 29.89
CA PHE A 224 -25.24 -22.60 30.47
C PHE A 224 -24.03 -23.52 30.52
N SER A 225 -23.67 -23.89 31.74
CA SER A 225 -22.81 -25.03 32.01
C SER A 225 -23.66 -26.30 31.93
N LEU A 226 -23.62 -26.98 30.79
CA LEU A 226 -24.34 -28.20 30.49
C LEU A 226 -23.84 -29.36 31.34
N ARG A 227 -24.80 -30.15 31.83
CA ARG A 227 -24.64 -31.23 32.81
C ARG A 227 -25.41 -32.46 32.34
N MET A 228 -25.09 -33.61 32.93
CA MET A 228 -25.99 -34.76 32.85
C MET A 228 -27.07 -34.63 33.92
N GLY A 229 -28.33 -34.82 33.53
CA GLY A 229 -29.47 -34.80 34.44
C GLY A 229 -29.94 -36.22 34.73
N VAL A 230 -29.64 -36.73 35.91
CA VAL A 230 -30.01 -38.09 36.35
C VAL A 230 -31.35 -38.05 37.07
N ARG A 231 -32.21 -39.04 36.88
CA ARG A 231 -33.44 -39.22 37.68
C ARG A 231 -33.18 -39.07 39.19
N SER A 232 -34.07 -38.36 39.87
CA SER A 232 -33.81 -37.89 41.24
C SER A 232 -33.71 -38.98 42.31
N ASP A 233 -34.18 -40.19 42.01
CA ASP A 233 -34.11 -41.37 42.87
C ASP A 233 -32.83 -42.20 42.71
N TRP A 234 -31.91 -41.83 41.80
CA TRP A 234 -30.60 -42.47 41.62
C TRP A 234 -29.42 -41.51 41.92
N PRO A 235 -29.27 -41.02 43.16
CA PRO A 235 -28.17 -40.12 43.53
C PRO A 235 -26.79 -40.76 43.38
N GLU A 236 -26.65 -42.08 43.53
CA GLU A 236 -25.38 -42.80 43.39
C GLU A 236 -24.81 -42.67 41.97
N LEU A 237 -25.68 -42.69 40.95
CA LEU A 237 -25.25 -42.52 39.57
C LEU A 237 -24.69 -41.12 39.31
N VAL A 238 -25.17 -40.10 40.02
CA VAL A 238 -24.61 -38.73 39.92
C VAL A 238 -23.16 -38.74 40.40
N ASP A 239 -22.86 -39.40 41.52
CA ASP A 239 -21.51 -39.49 42.06
C ASP A 239 -20.58 -40.31 41.16
N ILE A 240 -21.07 -41.42 40.60
CA ILE A 240 -20.35 -42.24 39.63
C ILE A 240 -20.00 -41.42 38.37
N LEU A 241 -20.99 -40.73 37.80
CA LEU A 241 -20.79 -39.88 36.62
C LEU A 241 -19.85 -38.71 36.92
N ASN A 242 -19.93 -38.12 38.12
CA ASN A 242 -19.01 -37.06 38.56
C ASN A 242 -17.57 -37.54 38.58
N LYS A 243 -17.29 -38.75 39.07
CA LYS A 243 -15.93 -39.33 39.02
C LYS A 243 -15.44 -39.54 37.59
N GLY A 244 -16.35 -39.91 36.69
CA GLY A 244 -16.06 -39.98 35.26
C GLY A 244 -15.74 -38.61 34.67
N ILE A 245 -16.56 -37.59 34.95
CA ILE A 245 -16.36 -36.22 34.49
C ILE A 245 -15.03 -35.65 35.02
N ASP A 246 -14.70 -35.90 36.29
CA ASP A 246 -13.43 -35.47 36.90
C ASP A 246 -12.20 -36.14 36.26
N SER A 247 -12.37 -37.28 35.57
CA SER A 247 -11.29 -37.94 34.84
C SER A 247 -11.03 -37.32 33.46
N VAL A 248 -11.97 -36.56 32.90
CA VAL A 248 -11.87 -36.00 31.55
C VAL A 248 -10.77 -34.94 31.52
N THR A 249 -9.74 -35.16 30.70
CA THR A 249 -8.57 -34.28 30.71
C THR A 249 -8.77 -33.08 29.77
N PRO A 250 -7.95 -32.02 29.89
CA PRO A 250 -7.96 -30.93 28.92
C PRO A 250 -7.73 -31.40 27.46
N GLU A 251 -6.93 -32.44 27.26
CA GLU A 251 -6.70 -33.05 25.95
C GLU A 251 -7.96 -33.73 25.39
N ASP A 252 -8.75 -34.38 26.25
CA ASP A 252 -10.05 -34.95 25.85
C ASP A 252 -11.01 -33.83 25.42
N HIS A 253 -11.13 -32.77 26.22
CA HIS A 253 -11.95 -31.61 25.88
C HIS A 253 -11.53 -30.97 24.54
N ALA A 254 -10.22 -30.81 24.33
CA ALA A 254 -9.66 -30.26 23.11
C ALA A 254 -9.92 -31.16 21.90
N ARG A 255 -9.78 -32.49 22.06
CA ARG A 255 -10.05 -33.48 21.01
C ARG A 255 -11.52 -33.44 20.59
N ILE A 256 -12.44 -33.47 21.54
CA ILE A 256 -13.89 -33.39 21.26
C ILE A 256 -14.21 -32.07 20.57
N SER A 257 -13.70 -30.95 21.11
CA SER A 257 -13.91 -29.63 20.52
C SER A 257 -13.41 -29.58 19.08
N LYS A 258 -12.20 -30.09 18.78
CA LYS A 258 -11.62 -30.08 17.43
C LYS A 258 -12.46 -30.85 16.40
N THR A 259 -13.11 -31.93 16.80
CA THR A 259 -13.96 -32.74 15.89
C THR A 259 -15.20 -31.96 15.44
N TRP A 260 -15.85 -31.26 16.37
CA TRP A 260 -17.18 -30.67 16.15
C TRP A 260 -17.13 -29.17 15.85
N LEU A 261 -16.17 -28.47 16.45
CA LEU A 261 -15.85 -27.08 16.19
C LEU A 261 -14.72 -27.05 15.16
N THR A 262 -15.04 -27.43 13.92
CA THR A 262 -14.18 -27.08 12.80
C THR A 262 -14.27 -25.57 12.63
N VAL A 263 -13.50 -24.84 13.44
CA VAL A 263 -13.11 -23.50 13.07
C VAL A 263 -12.25 -23.74 11.84
N GLU A 264 -12.84 -23.62 10.65
CA GLU A 264 -12.09 -23.05 9.54
C GLU A 264 -11.65 -21.69 10.04
N TYR A 265 -10.56 -21.71 10.80
CA TYR A 265 -9.71 -20.57 11.00
C TYR A 265 -9.21 -20.37 9.56
N GLU A 266 -9.95 -19.57 8.80
CA GLU A 266 -9.25 -18.64 7.92
C GLU A 266 -8.32 -17.89 8.87
N GLU A 267 -7.12 -18.44 9.08
CA GLU A 267 -6.01 -17.69 9.61
C GLU A 267 -5.95 -16.48 8.70
N GLY A 268 -6.54 -15.37 9.17
CA GLY A 268 -6.40 -14.09 8.51
C GLY A 268 -4.92 -13.95 8.19
N LEU A 269 -4.64 -13.62 6.92
CA LEU A 269 -3.32 -13.65 6.28
C LEU A 269 -2.19 -13.80 7.31
N SER A 270 -1.56 -14.98 7.38
CA SER A 270 -0.52 -15.23 8.38
C SER A 270 0.49 -14.09 8.42
N SER A 271 1.10 -13.82 9.59
CA SER A 271 2.03 -12.69 9.74
C SER A 271 3.13 -12.67 8.67
N GLU A 272 3.54 -13.84 8.16
CA GLU A 272 4.44 -13.94 7.01
C GLU A 272 3.84 -13.42 5.70
N VAL A 273 2.58 -13.73 5.41
CA VAL A 273 1.87 -13.28 4.21
C VAL A 273 1.64 -11.77 4.26
N ILE A 274 1.27 -11.22 5.42
CA ILE A 274 1.14 -9.77 5.61
C ILE A 274 2.47 -9.06 5.33
N TRP A 275 3.58 -9.58 5.88
CA TRP A 275 4.91 -9.02 5.61
C TRP A 275 5.30 -9.11 4.14
N LYS A 276 4.97 -10.21 3.45
CA LYS A 276 5.20 -10.34 2.00
C LYS A 276 4.40 -9.31 1.20
N ILE A 277 3.12 -9.12 1.51
CA ILE A 277 2.26 -8.11 0.84
C ILE A 277 2.81 -6.70 1.08
N PHE A 278 3.20 -6.39 2.32
CA PHE A 278 3.82 -5.10 2.63
C PHE A 278 5.10 -4.87 1.82
N LEU A 279 5.98 -5.87 1.72
CA LEU A 279 7.20 -5.79 0.91
C LEU A 279 6.92 -5.60 -0.58
N TRP A 280 5.87 -6.24 -1.12
CA TRP A 280 5.42 -6.03 -2.50
C TRP A 280 4.94 -4.60 -2.74
N ILE A 281 4.08 -4.07 -1.86
CA ILE A 281 3.58 -2.70 -1.95
C ILE A 281 4.74 -1.71 -1.85
N LEU A 282 5.67 -1.94 -0.92
CA LEU A 282 6.87 -1.13 -0.76
C LEU A 282 7.75 -1.17 -2.02
N GLY A 283 7.97 -2.35 -2.59
CA GLY A 283 8.73 -2.53 -3.83
C GLY A 283 8.09 -1.81 -5.03
N ILE A 284 6.77 -1.91 -5.19
CA ILE A 284 6.02 -1.18 -6.22
C ILE A 284 6.12 0.33 -5.98
N GLY A 285 5.98 0.79 -4.73
CA GLY A 285 6.12 2.20 -4.38
C GLY A 285 7.50 2.76 -4.73
N ILE A 286 8.57 2.01 -4.44
CA ILE A 286 9.94 2.39 -4.81
C ILE A 286 10.11 2.42 -6.33
N LEU A 287 9.56 1.45 -7.05
CA LEU A 287 9.62 1.40 -8.52
C LEU A 287 8.92 2.62 -9.14
N VAL A 288 7.71 2.96 -8.66
CA VAL A 288 6.95 4.13 -9.13
C VAL A 288 7.73 5.42 -8.82
N ALA A 289 8.28 5.56 -7.62
CA ALA A 289 9.10 6.72 -7.26
C ALA A 289 10.33 6.85 -8.18
N LEU A 290 11.00 5.74 -8.48
CA LEU A 290 12.15 5.72 -9.38
C LEU A 290 11.76 6.13 -10.81
N ILE A 291 10.63 5.64 -11.32
CA ILE A 291 10.08 6.06 -12.63
C ILE A 291 9.80 7.57 -12.63
N VAL A 292 9.14 8.10 -11.60
CA VAL A 292 8.85 9.54 -11.48
C VAL A 292 10.13 10.37 -11.44
N VAL A 293 11.16 9.92 -10.70
CA VAL A 293 12.47 10.60 -10.65
C VAL A 293 13.14 10.59 -12.02
N LEU A 294 13.17 9.44 -12.71
CA LEU A 294 13.76 9.33 -14.04
C LEU A 294 13.01 10.19 -15.06
N TRP A 295 11.68 10.16 -15.03
CA TRP A 295 10.82 11.00 -15.87
C TRP A 295 11.10 12.48 -15.65
N THR A 296 11.15 12.92 -14.39
CA THR A 296 11.42 14.32 -14.03
C THR A 296 12.81 14.75 -14.51
N ARG A 297 13.83 13.90 -14.38
CA ARG A 297 15.18 14.18 -14.89
C ARG A 297 15.20 14.26 -16.42
N GLN A 298 14.45 13.40 -17.09
CA GLN A 298 14.36 13.38 -18.55
C GLN A 298 13.67 14.64 -19.09
N VAL A 299 12.55 15.04 -18.46
CA VAL A 299 11.82 16.27 -18.82
C VAL A 299 12.71 17.50 -18.64
N ARG A 300 13.40 17.62 -17.50
CA ARG A 300 14.33 18.74 -17.24
C ARG A 300 15.47 18.81 -18.26
N LYS A 301 16.01 17.66 -18.67
CA LYS A 301 17.02 17.61 -19.75
C LYS A 301 16.45 18.08 -21.09
N GLY A 302 15.19 17.73 -21.39
CA GLY A 302 14.48 18.19 -22.57
C GLY A 302 14.30 19.71 -22.59
N GLU A 303 13.83 20.28 -21.49
CA GLU A 303 13.65 21.73 -21.36
C GLU A 303 14.97 22.50 -21.52
N ALA A 304 16.07 22.02 -20.94
CA ALA A 304 17.37 22.67 -21.07
C ALA A 304 17.87 22.70 -22.53
N ARG A 305 17.66 21.61 -23.29
CA ARG A 305 18.00 21.57 -24.72
C ARG A 305 17.16 22.55 -25.53
N LEU A 306 15.85 22.59 -25.29
CA LEU A 306 14.94 23.49 -25.99
C LEU A 306 15.30 24.96 -25.74
N ARG A 307 15.60 25.34 -24.48
CA ARG A 307 16.04 26.70 -24.16
C ARG A 307 17.37 27.05 -24.86
N GLY A 308 18.32 26.12 -24.92
CA GLY A 308 19.58 26.33 -25.64
C GLY A 308 19.36 26.63 -27.12
N VAL A 309 18.55 25.80 -27.79
CA VAL A 309 18.19 25.99 -29.21
C VAL A 309 17.46 27.30 -29.44
N GLN A 310 16.57 27.72 -28.53
CA GLN A 310 15.87 29.00 -28.63
C GLN A 310 16.83 30.20 -28.57
N VAL A 311 17.78 30.18 -27.63
CA VAL A 311 18.78 31.25 -27.48
C VAL A 311 19.66 31.35 -28.73
N GLU A 312 20.12 30.22 -29.26
CA GLU A 312 20.94 30.18 -30.48
C GLU A 312 20.18 30.67 -31.72
N LEU A 313 18.90 30.30 -31.84
CA LEU A 313 18.03 30.78 -32.91
C LEU A 313 17.78 32.28 -32.82
N GLU A 314 17.48 32.80 -31.63
CA GLU A 314 17.31 34.24 -31.42
C GLU A 314 18.58 35.04 -31.74
N ALA A 315 19.75 34.54 -31.34
CA ALA A 315 21.04 35.17 -31.67
C ALA A 315 21.26 35.21 -33.19
N SER A 316 21.01 34.10 -33.89
CA SER A 316 21.13 34.01 -35.34
C SER A 316 20.16 34.96 -36.07
N LEU A 317 18.92 35.07 -35.60
CA LEU A 317 17.93 36.00 -36.15
C LEU A 317 18.34 37.46 -35.96
N ARG A 318 18.92 37.81 -34.79
CA ARG A 318 19.43 39.17 -34.54
C ARG A 318 20.57 39.52 -35.49
N GLN A 319 21.50 38.60 -35.72
CA GLN A 319 22.60 38.81 -36.68
C GLN A 319 22.06 39.01 -38.11
N GLN A 320 21.13 38.16 -38.57
CA GLN A 320 20.52 38.33 -39.89
C GLN A 320 19.75 39.65 -40.02
N ALA A 321 19.01 40.05 -38.99
CA ALA A 321 18.27 41.32 -38.99
C ALA A 321 19.22 42.53 -39.04
N ALA A 322 20.36 42.47 -38.35
CA ALA A 322 21.40 43.50 -38.40
C ALA A 322 22.00 43.61 -39.80
N LEU A 323 22.35 42.47 -40.43
CA LEU A 323 22.88 42.46 -41.80
C LEU A 323 21.91 43.05 -42.82
N LEU A 324 20.62 42.68 -42.75
CA LEU A 324 19.58 43.25 -43.64
C LEU A 324 19.40 44.76 -43.47
N ARG A 325 19.54 45.28 -42.24
CA ARG A 325 19.48 46.73 -41.98
C ARG A 325 20.68 47.45 -42.58
N ILE A 326 21.87 46.88 -42.44
CA ILE A 326 23.11 47.41 -43.01
C ILE A 326 23.03 47.40 -44.53
N ASP A 327 22.64 46.28 -45.14
CA ASP A 327 22.44 46.14 -46.59
C ASP A 327 21.47 47.19 -47.15
N ARG A 328 20.31 47.35 -46.50
CA ARG A 328 19.33 48.37 -46.91
C ARG A 328 19.89 49.79 -46.80
N ALA A 329 20.69 50.08 -45.77
CA ALA A 329 21.30 51.39 -45.62
C ALA A 329 22.31 51.66 -46.73
N ILE A 330 23.14 50.67 -47.08
CA ILE A 330 24.12 50.76 -48.16
C ILE A 330 23.44 51.00 -49.51
N GLN A 331 22.39 50.25 -49.83
CA GLN A 331 21.61 50.46 -51.06
C GLN A 331 21.00 51.87 -51.15
N GLY A 332 20.79 52.55 -50.02
CA GLY A 332 20.29 53.92 -49.96
C GLY A 332 21.36 55.01 -50.08
N ILE A 333 22.65 54.67 -50.06
CA ILE A 333 23.76 55.63 -50.14
C ILE A 333 23.89 56.15 -51.57
N THR A 334 23.77 57.48 -51.73
CA THR A 334 23.91 58.14 -53.05
C THR A 334 25.04 59.17 -53.07
N HIS A 335 25.42 59.71 -51.92
CA HIS A 335 26.46 60.72 -51.77
C HIS A 335 27.43 60.34 -50.63
N SER A 336 28.66 60.85 -50.67
CA SER A 336 29.68 60.57 -49.63
C SER A 336 29.25 61.02 -48.22
N ARG A 337 28.41 62.06 -48.11
CA ARG A 337 27.84 62.51 -46.83
C ARG A 337 26.94 61.47 -46.14
N ASP A 338 26.43 60.49 -46.88
CA ASP A 338 25.55 59.46 -46.32
C ASP A 338 26.37 58.38 -45.55
N LEU A 339 27.71 58.38 -45.72
CA LEU A 339 28.62 57.46 -45.03
C LEU A 339 28.69 57.72 -43.51
N GLU A 340 28.49 58.95 -43.06
CA GLU A 340 28.39 59.25 -41.62
C GLU A 340 27.19 58.52 -40.98
N GLY A 341 26.05 58.50 -41.68
CA GLY A 341 24.86 57.75 -41.27
C GLY A 341 25.09 56.24 -41.26
N LEU A 342 25.84 55.71 -42.24
CA LEU A 342 26.23 54.30 -42.26
C LEU A 342 27.11 53.94 -41.05
N VAL A 343 28.09 54.77 -40.72
CA VAL A 343 29.00 54.53 -39.58
C VAL A 343 28.23 54.56 -38.25
N HIS A 344 27.28 55.47 -38.08
CA HIS A 344 26.37 55.46 -36.93
C HIS A 344 25.53 54.18 -36.85
N LEU A 345 24.95 53.74 -37.96
CA LEU A 345 24.17 52.51 -38.01
C LEU A 345 25.03 51.29 -37.70
N LEU A 346 26.25 51.22 -38.24
CA LEU A 346 27.21 50.14 -37.96
C LEU A 346 27.51 50.07 -36.47
N VAL A 347 27.80 51.21 -35.84
CA VAL A 347 28.01 51.26 -34.38
C VAL A 347 26.78 50.77 -33.61
N GLU A 348 25.58 51.23 -33.97
CA GLU A 348 24.34 50.81 -33.31
C GLU A 348 24.12 49.30 -33.45
N GLN A 349 24.24 48.73 -34.65
CA GLN A 349 24.01 47.30 -34.87
C GLN A 349 25.08 46.44 -34.18
N LEU A 350 26.35 46.86 -34.19
CA LEU A 350 27.42 46.12 -33.50
C LEU A 350 27.26 46.18 -31.98
N GLN A 351 26.84 47.31 -31.41
CA GLN A 351 26.52 47.43 -29.97
C GLN A 351 25.30 46.59 -29.58
N LEU A 352 24.25 46.53 -30.40
CA LEU A 352 23.08 45.67 -30.17
C LEU A 352 23.44 44.17 -30.14
N LEU A 353 24.51 43.79 -30.85
CA LEU A 353 25.07 42.44 -30.84
C LEU A 353 26.14 42.24 -29.74
N ASN A 354 26.26 43.18 -28.80
CA ASN A 354 27.23 43.18 -27.71
C ASN A 354 28.68 42.99 -28.20
N ILE A 355 29.05 43.57 -29.35
CA ILE A 355 30.44 43.59 -29.81
C ILE A 355 31.19 44.68 -29.03
N PRO A 356 32.19 44.31 -28.21
CA PRO A 356 32.81 45.22 -27.24
C PRO A 356 33.84 46.13 -27.91
N MET A 357 33.36 47.08 -28.72
CA MET A 357 34.18 48.09 -29.39
C MET A 357 33.99 49.46 -28.74
N GLY A 358 35.11 50.17 -28.52
CA GLY A 358 35.13 51.55 -28.03
C GLY A 358 35.27 52.60 -29.14
N SER A 359 35.77 52.20 -30.32
CA SER A 359 35.80 53.05 -31.51
C SER A 359 35.70 52.18 -32.77
N LEU A 360 35.03 52.74 -33.79
CA LEU A 360 34.92 52.16 -35.13
C LEU A 360 35.46 53.16 -36.15
N ALA A 361 36.31 52.71 -37.05
CA ALA A 361 36.80 53.51 -38.17
C ALA A 361 36.55 52.80 -39.50
N LEU A 362 35.83 53.46 -40.40
CA LEU A 362 35.67 53.05 -41.78
C LEU A 362 36.67 53.84 -42.64
N HIS A 363 37.66 53.15 -43.18
CA HIS A 363 38.67 53.70 -44.07
C HIS A 363 38.29 53.40 -45.52
N ARG A 364 38.18 54.43 -46.35
CA ARG A 364 37.93 54.31 -47.79
C ARG A 364 39.12 54.85 -48.57
N VAL A 365 39.73 54.04 -49.43
CA VAL A 365 40.84 54.43 -50.30
C VAL A 365 40.31 55.42 -51.36
N ILE A 366 40.88 56.62 -51.39
CA ILE A 366 40.59 57.64 -52.41
C ILE A 366 41.67 57.62 -53.49
N ASP A 367 42.94 57.48 -53.09
CA ASP A 367 44.08 57.37 -54.01
C ASP A 367 45.01 56.24 -53.55
N GLU A 368 45.08 55.20 -54.36
CA GLU A 368 45.93 54.03 -54.09
C GLU A 368 47.43 54.36 -54.23
N SER A 369 47.78 55.25 -55.16
CA SER A 369 49.16 55.63 -55.50
C SER A 369 49.80 56.38 -54.33
N ASP A 370 49.05 57.35 -53.80
CA ASP A 370 49.46 58.21 -52.70
C ASP A 370 49.05 57.67 -51.32
N LYS A 371 48.37 56.52 -51.29
CA LYS A 371 47.93 55.79 -50.08
C LYS A 371 47.05 56.67 -49.19
N VAL A 372 46.15 57.41 -49.81
CA VAL A 372 45.24 58.35 -49.15
C VAL A 372 43.92 57.65 -48.85
N PHE A 373 43.48 57.76 -47.60
CA PHE A 373 42.20 57.29 -47.11
C PHE A 373 41.30 58.45 -46.70
N GLU A 374 40.03 58.33 -47.00
CA GLU A 374 38.95 58.95 -46.25
C GLU A 374 38.69 58.12 -45.00
N THR A 375 38.82 58.70 -43.82
CA THR A 375 38.53 58.00 -42.57
C THR A 375 37.29 58.58 -41.93
N TYR A 376 36.25 57.75 -41.77
CA TYR A 376 35.10 58.05 -40.93
C TYR A 376 35.24 57.29 -39.62
N GLN A 377 35.54 57.99 -38.53
CA GLN A 377 35.82 57.37 -37.23
C GLN A 377 34.84 57.87 -36.17
N ILE A 378 34.12 56.95 -35.53
CA ILE A 378 33.39 57.24 -34.30
C ILE A 378 34.35 57.18 -33.12
N LEU A 379 34.46 58.30 -32.41
CA LEU A 379 35.21 58.40 -31.16
C LEU A 379 34.40 57.79 -29.99
N PRO A 380 35.05 57.40 -28.89
CA PRO A 380 34.36 56.92 -27.69
C PRO A 380 33.34 57.91 -27.10
N THR A 381 33.50 59.20 -27.40
CA THR A 381 32.55 60.26 -27.02
C THR A 381 31.25 60.23 -27.83
N GLY A 382 31.19 59.44 -28.91
CA GLY A 382 30.07 59.38 -29.85
C GLY A 382 30.16 60.36 -31.02
N GLU A 383 31.16 61.26 -31.02
CA GLU A 383 31.40 62.20 -32.11
C GLU A 383 32.04 61.50 -33.32
N ILE A 384 31.60 61.88 -34.53
CA ILE A 384 32.23 61.45 -35.77
C ILE A 384 33.39 62.41 -36.11
N SER A 385 34.55 61.82 -36.36
CA SER A 385 35.70 62.47 -36.97
C SER A 385 35.80 62.02 -38.42
N HIS A 386 35.76 62.97 -39.36
CA HIS A 386 35.97 62.73 -40.79
C HIS A 386 37.24 63.45 -41.24
N VAL A 387 38.25 62.69 -41.67
CA VAL A 387 39.57 63.23 -42.05
C VAL A 387 40.16 62.45 -43.21
N GLU A 388 40.74 63.16 -44.18
CA GLU A 388 41.64 62.59 -45.17
C GLU A 388 43.05 62.42 -44.60
N ASN A 389 43.58 61.21 -44.63
CA ASN A 389 44.86 60.90 -44.03
C ASN A 389 45.62 59.83 -44.80
N ARG A 390 46.93 59.75 -44.54
CA ARG A 390 47.81 58.69 -45.07
C ARG A 390 48.07 57.67 -43.97
N LEU A 391 47.39 56.53 -44.06
CA LEU A 391 47.45 55.46 -43.05
C LEU A 391 48.13 54.21 -43.60
N MET A 392 49.44 54.07 -43.32
CA MET A 392 50.24 52.94 -43.80
C MET A 392 49.82 51.58 -43.23
N GLY A 393 49.27 51.54 -42.01
CA GLY A 393 48.78 50.30 -41.37
C GLY A 393 47.55 49.72 -42.08
N PRO A 394 46.42 50.44 -42.07
CA PRO A 394 45.22 50.12 -42.85
C PRO A 394 45.51 49.79 -44.32
N PHE A 395 46.40 50.54 -44.99
CA PHE A 395 46.79 50.24 -46.38
C PHE A 395 47.39 48.86 -46.57
N ARG A 396 48.32 48.46 -45.70
CA ARG A 396 48.95 47.13 -45.77
C ARG A 396 47.93 46.02 -45.55
N MET A 397 47.01 46.21 -44.60
CA MET A 397 45.98 45.24 -44.25
C MET A 397 44.95 45.10 -45.38
N TRP A 398 44.50 46.24 -45.94
CA TRP A 398 43.66 46.25 -47.12
C TRP A 398 44.29 45.51 -48.30
N LYS A 399 45.55 45.81 -48.62
CA LYS A 399 46.28 45.15 -49.72
C LYS A 399 46.53 43.66 -49.49
N ALA A 400 46.67 43.23 -48.24
CA ALA A 400 46.79 41.82 -47.89
C ALA A 400 45.46 41.06 -48.10
N GLY A 401 44.32 41.75 -48.07
CA GLY A 401 42.99 41.16 -48.30
C GLY A 401 42.56 40.15 -47.23
N GLN A 402 43.24 40.13 -46.08
CA GLN A 402 42.96 39.21 -44.97
C GLN A 402 42.64 39.98 -43.70
N THR A 403 41.66 39.50 -42.94
CA THR A 403 41.31 40.00 -41.62
C THR A 403 42.51 39.91 -40.67
N SER A 404 42.84 41.02 -40.02
CA SER A 404 43.92 41.10 -39.05
C SER A 404 43.34 41.36 -37.66
N TYR A 405 43.35 40.33 -36.81
CA TYR A 405 42.98 40.47 -35.41
C TYR A 405 44.23 40.51 -34.53
N ARG A 406 44.39 41.60 -33.79
CA ARG A 406 45.43 41.80 -32.78
C ARG A 406 44.77 41.72 -31.40
N PRO A 407 44.82 40.56 -30.73
CA PRO A 407 44.02 40.32 -29.53
C PRO A 407 44.53 41.06 -28.30
N ASP A 408 45.84 41.28 -28.15
CA ASP A 408 46.35 42.10 -27.04
C ASP A 408 47.64 42.82 -27.46
N LEU A 409 47.57 44.14 -27.61
CA LEU A 409 48.69 45.00 -27.97
C LEU A 409 49.73 45.15 -26.85
N ASP A 410 49.43 44.72 -25.62
CA ASP A 410 50.42 44.66 -24.53
C ASP A 410 51.24 43.36 -24.56
N ALA A 411 50.64 42.26 -25.04
CA ALA A 411 51.25 40.94 -25.04
C ALA A 411 52.03 40.64 -26.33
N ASP A 412 51.64 41.24 -27.44
CA ASP A 412 52.23 40.99 -28.76
C ASP A 412 52.80 42.28 -29.36
N ALA A 413 54.14 42.41 -29.34
CA ALA A 413 54.84 43.57 -29.90
C ALA A 413 54.84 43.60 -31.44
N GLN A 414 54.17 42.64 -32.10
CA GLN A 414 54.05 42.58 -33.55
C GLN A 414 52.74 43.23 -34.02
N GLY A 415 52.74 44.55 -34.25
CA GLY A 415 51.64 45.16 -35.02
C GLY A 415 51.48 46.67 -34.95
N LEU A 416 51.88 47.31 -33.84
CA LEU A 416 51.84 48.77 -33.70
C LEU A 416 52.98 49.22 -32.77
N SER A 417 53.84 50.15 -33.23
CA SER A 417 54.92 50.66 -32.37
C SER A 417 54.34 51.41 -31.16
N GLN A 418 55.05 51.41 -30.02
CA GLN A 418 54.61 52.12 -28.81
C GLN A 418 54.31 53.61 -29.08
N GLU A 419 55.10 54.26 -29.95
CA GLU A 419 54.87 55.64 -30.36
C GLU A 419 53.55 55.81 -31.15
N ASN A 420 53.27 54.92 -32.10
CA ASN A 420 52.05 54.97 -32.90
C ASN A 420 50.82 54.60 -32.06
N ARG A 421 50.96 53.71 -31.08
CA ARG A 421 49.90 53.40 -30.12
C ARG A 421 49.59 54.60 -29.23
N ALA A 422 50.60 55.26 -28.67
CA ALA A 422 50.40 56.45 -27.83
C ALA A 422 49.70 57.57 -28.60
N LYS A 423 50.04 57.77 -29.89
CA LYS A 423 49.35 58.73 -30.77
C LYS A 423 47.89 58.33 -31.04
N LEU A 424 47.63 57.04 -31.25
CA LEU A 424 46.28 56.51 -31.47
C LEU A 424 45.40 56.66 -30.22
N GLU A 425 45.91 56.26 -29.05
CA GLU A 425 45.21 56.38 -27.75
C GLU A 425 44.96 57.85 -27.39
N ALA A 426 45.94 58.73 -27.60
CA ALA A 426 45.76 60.17 -27.38
C ALA A 426 44.69 60.79 -28.30
N ARG A 427 44.59 60.32 -29.55
CA ARG A 427 43.55 60.77 -30.49
C ARG A 427 42.16 60.26 -30.11
N LEU A 428 42.08 59.01 -29.63
CA LEU A 428 40.81 58.39 -29.28
C LEU A 428 40.33 58.75 -27.87
N GLY A 429 41.22 59.18 -26.98
CA GLY A 429 40.89 59.39 -25.57
C GLY A 429 40.58 58.08 -24.81
N MET A 430 41.00 56.93 -25.34
CA MET A 430 40.86 55.61 -24.70
C MET A 430 42.15 54.81 -24.82
N SER A 431 42.40 53.91 -23.87
CA SER A 431 43.41 52.87 -24.07
C SER A 431 42.92 51.88 -25.12
N VAL A 432 43.83 51.41 -25.99
CA VAL A 432 43.55 50.41 -27.01
C VAL A 432 44.34 49.16 -26.68
N ARG A 433 43.61 48.08 -26.40
CA ARG A 433 44.15 46.76 -26.05
C ARG A 433 43.98 45.75 -27.16
N SER A 434 42.91 45.83 -27.95
CA SER A 434 42.74 44.96 -29.12
C SER A 434 42.27 45.74 -30.34
N ILE A 435 42.72 45.32 -31.53
CA ILE A 435 42.29 45.89 -32.80
C ILE A 435 41.90 44.77 -33.75
N LEU A 436 40.75 44.92 -34.39
CA LEU A 436 40.30 44.07 -35.49
C LEU A 436 40.20 44.93 -36.74
N ASP A 437 41.02 44.63 -37.75
CA ASP A 437 40.96 45.26 -39.06
C ASP A 437 40.41 44.25 -40.07
N VAL A 438 39.27 44.58 -40.67
CA VAL A 438 38.60 43.74 -41.67
C VAL A 438 38.59 44.48 -43.01
N PRO A 439 39.24 43.94 -44.06
CA PRO A 439 39.26 44.59 -45.37
C PRO A 439 37.91 44.47 -46.09
N HIS A 440 37.50 45.54 -46.79
CA HIS A 440 36.40 45.55 -47.76
C HIS A 440 36.92 46.03 -49.14
N ILE A 441 36.10 45.97 -50.18
CA ILE A 441 36.52 46.24 -51.58
C ILE A 441 37.29 47.57 -51.74
N ARG A 442 36.92 48.61 -50.98
CA ARG A 442 37.50 49.96 -51.09
C ARG A 442 38.27 50.42 -49.85
N GLY A 443 38.64 49.54 -48.93
CA GLY A 443 39.44 49.93 -47.76
C GLY A 443 39.30 48.98 -46.58
N THR A 444 39.30 49.49 -45.34
CA THR A 444 39.19 48.65 -44.14
C THR A 444 38.18 49.19 -43.15
N LEU A 445 37.46 48.28 -42.49
CA LEU A 445 36.69 48.54 -41.29
C LEU A 445 37.53 48.12 -40.07
N ALA A 446 37.87 49.08 -39.22
CA ALA A 446 38.66 48.85 -38.01
C ALA A 446 37.80 49.01 -36.76
N LEU A 447 37.82 48.00 -35.90
CA LEU A 447 37.21 48.01 -34.57
C LEU A 447 38.30 48.02 -33.51
N LEU A 448 38.21 48.95 -32.56
CA LEU A 448 39.18 49.13 -31.50
C LEU A 448 38.50 48.96 -30.15
N SER A 449 39.14 48.23 -29.23
CA SER A 449 38.64 47.99 -27.88
C SER A 449 39.69 48.28 -26.82
N SER A 450 39.25 48.73 -25.65
CA SER A 450 40.06 48.86 -24.44
C SER A 450 40.26 47.53 -23.71
N GLU A 451 39.58 46.48 -24.13
CA GLU A 451 39.70 45.14 -23.54
C GLU A 451 40.67 44.26 -24.35
N PRO A 452 41.55 43.48 -23.70
CA PRO A 452 42.30 42.45 -24.40
C PRO A 452 41.37 41.29 -24.79
N LYS A 453 41.63 40.67 -25.93
CA LYS A 453 40.85 39.57 -26.53
C LYS A 453 39.36 39.91 -26.69
N ALA A 454 39.05 41.17 -27.01
CA ALA A 454 37.69 41.69 -27.01
C ALA A 454 36.75 40.96 -27.99
N PHE A 455 37.25 40.53 -29.15
CA PHE A 455 36.43 39.94 -30.21
C PHE A 455 36.55 38.41 -30.23
N THR A 456 35.42 37.71 -30.21
CA THR A 456 35.33 36.25 -30.41
C THR A 456 35.40 35.89 -31.89
N GLU A 457 35.71 34.63 -32.23
CA GLU A 457 35.72 34.16 -33.63
C GLU A 457 34.36 34.38 -34.34
N ASP A 458 33.24 34.21 -33.64
CA ASP A 458 31.90 34.45 -34.19
C ASP A 458 31.66 35.93 -34.49
N GLN A 459 32.14 36.83 -33.61
CA GLN A 459 32.04 38.26 -33.82
C GLN A 459 32.95 38.70 -34.98
N ILE A 460 34.15 38.14 -35.10
CA ILE A 460 35.05 38.40 -36.23
C ILE A 460 34.38 37.99 -37.55
N ARG A 461 33.83 36.77 -37.62
CA ARG A 461 33.09 36.29 -38.80
C ARG A 461 31.88 37.16 -39.14
N PHE A 462 31.16 37.63 -38.12
CA PHE A 462 30.05 38.55 -38.34
C PHE A 462 30.52 39.89 -38.93
N VAL A 463 31.62 40.45 -38.42
CA VAL A 463 32.19 41.71 -38.96
C VAL A 463 32.72 41.50 -40.39
N GLU A 464 33.28 40.33 -40.71
CA GLU A 464 33.61 39.93 -42.08
C GLU A 464 32.38 39.94 -42.99
N GLN A 465 31.26 39.35 -42.57
CA GLN A 465 29.99 39.42 -43.31
C GLN A 465 29.49 40.86 -43.47
N VAL A 466 29.62 41.69 -42.44
CA VAL A 466 29.29 43.12 -42.54
C VAL A 466 30.16 43.79 -43.60
N THR A 467 31.47 43.52 -43.66
CA THR A 467 32.34 44.10 -44.68
C THR A 467 32.06 43.60 -46.09
N GLU A 468 31.59 42.36 -46.27
CA GLU A 468 31.10 41.85 -47.56
C GLU A 468 29.89 42.66 -48.05
N VAL A 469 28.94 42.97 -47.15
CA VAL A 469 27.79 43.80 -47.49
C VAL A 469 28.21 45.25 -47.77
N VAL A 470 29.09 45.83 -46.95
CA VAL A 470 29.67 47.19 -47.12
C VAL A 470 30.54 47.31 -48.39
N SER A 471 30.85 46.19 -49.04
CA SER A 471 31.70 46.16 -50.22
C SER A 471 30.98 46.38 -51.55
N VAL A 472 29.63 46.35 -51.55
CA VAL A 472 28.76 46.71 -52.69
C VAL A 472 28.51 48.21 -52.70
#